data_AF-A0A916I9G5-F1
#
_entry.id   AF-A0A916I9G5-F1
#
_cell.length_a   1.000
_cell.length_b   1.000
_cell.length_c   1.000
_cell.angle_alpha   90.00
_cell.angle_beta   90.00
_cell.angle_gamma   90.00
#
_symmetry.space_group_name_H-M   'P 1'
#
loop_
_entity.id
_entity.type
_entity.pdbx_description
1 polymer ?
#
loop_
_entity_poly.entity_id
_entity_poly.type
_entity_poly.pdbx_seq_one_letter_code
_entity_poly.pdbx_strand_id
1 'polypeptide(L)'
;MSRTARLLNPASQTLPTPLVWTFDGPFEDCLADIEDTLRRAVVLVGDVSRIALLIDLSLPALKRRVDAGDTLQPAWGRFIERTARYGLPAAPRVRHLRNAGPLATLVIAYRN
;
A
#
# COMPACT_ATOMS: atom_id res chain seq x y z
N MET A 1 -16.46 0.36 -10.19
CA MET A 1 -16.01 1.77 -10.14
C MET A 1 -16.66 2.45 -8.94
N SER A 2 -15.90 2.78 -7.90
CA SER A 2 -16.26 3.78 -6.88
C SER A 2 -15.01 4.12 -6.07
N ARG A 3 -14.31 5.19 -6.47
CA ARG A 3 -13.23 5.83 -5.71
C ARG A 3 -13.86 6.94 -4.89
N THR A 4 -13.90 6.80 -3.56
CA THR A 4 -14.27 7.89 -2.66
C THR A 4 -13.05 8.25 -1.82
N ALA A 5 -12.22 9.14 -2.35
CA ALA A 5 -11.21 9.83 -1.56
C ALA A 5 -11.92 11.00 -0.84
N ARG A 6 -12.07 10.91 0.49
CA ARG A 6 -12.63 12.00 1.29
C ARG A 6 -11.50 12.94 1.68
N LEU A 7 -11.33 14.03 0.93
CA LEU A 7 -10.47 15.15 1.33
C LEU A 7 -11.24 16.02 2.32
N LEU A 8 -10.80 16.05 3.58
CA LEU A 8 -11.28 17.00 4.59
C LEU A 8 -10.28 18.16 4.71
N ASN A 9 -10.77 19.35 4.36
CA ASN A 9 -10.26 20.69 4.72
C ASN A 9 -9.17 21.36 3.83
N PRO A 10 -9.46 22.48 3.14
CA PRO A 10 -8.50 23.20 2.28
C PRO A 10 -7.67 24.32 2.95
N ALA A 11 -7.68 24.45 4.29
CA ALA A 11 -7.04 25.58 4.99
C ALA A 11 -5.62 25.30 5.56
N SER A 12 -4.97 24.20 5.18
CA SER A 12 -3.57 23.92 5.53
C SER A 12 -2.96 23.09 4.40
N GLN A 13 -1.90 23.58 3.73
CA GLN A 13 -1.19 22.85 2.67
C GLN A 13 -0.32 21.70 3.24
N THR A 14 -0.80 21.06 4.30
CA THR A 14 -0.14 19.94 4.96
C THR A 14 -0.90 18.69 4.56
N LEU A 15 -0.22 17.78 3.86
CA LEU A 15 -0.80 16.49 3.51
C LEU A 15 -1.21 15.75 4.80
N PRO A 16 -2.41 15.15 4.85
CA PRO A 16 -2.86 14.42 6.03
C PRO A 16 -1.96 13.21 6.28
N THR A 17 -1.38 13.14 7.48
CA THR A 17 -0.54 12.02 7.90
C THR A 17 -1.35 11.11 8.83
N PRO A 18 -1.38 9.78 8.61
CA PRO A 18 -0.79 9.05 7.49
C PRO A 18 -1.67 9.09 6.22
N LEU A 19 -1.04 8.89 5.07
CA LEU A 19 -1.77 8.64 3.83
C LEU A 19 -2.16 7.16 3.77
N VAL A 20 -3.41 6.87 3.41
CA VAL A 20 -3.99 5.52 3.48
C VAL A 20 -4.76 5.19 2.20
N TRP A 21 -4.49 4.04 1.60
CA TRP A 21 -5.22 3.51 0.44
C TRP A 21 -5.53 2.02 0.63
N THR A 22 -6.71 1.61 0.18
CA THR A 22 -7.16 0.21 0.22
C THR A 22 -7.22 -0.37 -1.18
N PHE A 23 -6.82 -1.64 -1.33
CA PHE A 23 -6.76 -2.36 -2.59
C PHE A 23 -7.51 -3.70 -2.44
N ASP A 24 -8.25 -4.07 -3.47
CA ASP A 24 -8.97 -5.33 -3.55
C ASP A 24 -9.07 -5.76 -5.01
N GLY A 25 -9.28 -7.05 -5.24
CA GLY A 25 -9.17 -7.67 -6.57
C GLY A 25 -8.03 -8.69 -6.65
N PRO A 26 -7.63 -9.12 -7.85
CA PRO A 26 -6.53 -10.07 -8.04
C PRO A 26 -5.25 -9.61 -7.33
N PHE A 27 -4.51 -10.56 -6.76
CA PHE A 27 -3.37 -10.26 -5.91
C PHE A 27 -2.26 -9.51 -6.64
N GLU A 28 -1.89 -9.94 -7.85
CA GLU A 28 -0.82 -9.30 -8.63
C GLU A 28 -1.19 -7.87 -9.07
N ASP A 29 -2.44 -7.65 -9.47
CA ASP A 29 -2.96 -6.31 -9.80
C ASP A 29 -2.93 -5.39 -8.58
N CYS A 30 -3.30 -5.90 -7.40
CA CYS A 30 -3.20 -5.14 -6.16
C CYS A 30 -1.75 -4.73 -5.85
N LEU A 31 -0.77 -5.59 -6.10
CA LEU A 31 0.65 -5.24 -5.93
C LEU A 31 1.10 -4.16 -6.92
N ALA A 32 0.63 -4.22 -8.17
CA ALA A 32 0.92 -3.20 -9.18
C ALA A 32 0.31 -1.84 -8.80
N ASP A 33 -0.93 -1.84 -8.31
CA ASP A 33 -1.63 -0.63 -7.85
C ASP A 33 -0.97 -0.02 -6.60
N ILE A 34 -0.51 -0.87 -5.66
CA ILE A 34 0.26 -0.43 -4.49
C ILE A 34 1.56 0.25 -4.93
N GLU A 35 2.28 -0.33 -5.89
CA GLU A 35 3.53 0.22 -6.39
C GLU A 35 3.34 1.57 -7.10
N ASP A 36 2.32 1.69 -7.96
CA ASP A 36 1.98 2.98 -8.60
C ASP A 36 1.57 4.04 -7.57
N THR A 37 0.79 3.64 -6.55
CA THR A 37 0.39 4.53 -5.45
C THR A 37 1.60 5.00 -4.66
N LEU A 38 2.52 4.10 -4.33
CA LEU A 38 3.77 4.44 -3.64
C LEU A 38 4.60 5.42 -4.46
N ARG A 39 4.78 5.18 -5.77
CA ARG A 39 5.54 6.06 -6.66
C ARG A 39 4.99 7.49 -6.61
N ARG A 40 3.67 7.65 -6.67
CA ARG A 40 3.00 8.95 -6.60
C ARG A 40 3.15 9.59 -5.22
N ALA A 41 3.03 8.80 -4.15
CA ALA A 41 3.20 9.28 -2.80
C ALA A 41 4.63 9.77 -2.51
N VAL A 42 5.65 9.08 -3.03
CA VAL A 42 7.06 9.53 -2.92
C VAL A 42 7.26 10.89 -3.57
N VAL A 43 6.71 11.09 -4.78
CA VAL A 43 6.76 12.39 -5.47
C VAL A 43 6.02 13.47 -4.67
N LEU A 44 4.88 13.12 -4.09
CA LEU A 44 4.04 14.05 -3.32
C LEU A 44 4.66 14.46 -1.98
N VAL A 45 5.34 13.54 -1.28
CA VAL A 45 6.03 13.82 -0.01
C VAL A 45 7.36 14.57 -0.25
N GLY A 46 8.02 14.34 -1.39
CA GLY A 46 9.22 15.08 -1.80
C GLY A 46 10.53 14.65 -1.11
N ASP A 47 10.47 13.87 -0.04
CA ASP A 47 11.64 13.30 0.64
C ASP A 47 11.39 11.84 1.06
N VAL A 48 11.97 10.91 0.31
CA VAL A 48 11.80 9.47 0.53
C VAL A 48 12.44 8.98 1.84
N SER A 49 13.46 9.68 2.35
CA SER A 49 14.16 9.30 3.58
C SER A 49 13.29 9.42 4.83
N ARG A 50 12.17 10.14 4.72
CA ARG A 50 11.21 10.37 5.80
C ARG A 50 10.01 9.43 5.75
N ILE A 51 9.93 8.57 4.73
CA ILE A 51 8.78 7.70 4.50
C ILE A 51 8.93 6.38 5.26
N ALA A 52 7.90 6.00 6.01
CA ALA A 52 7.72 4.67 6.57
C ALA A 52 6.49 4.00 5.95
N LEU A 53 6.66 2.76 5.48
CA LEU A 53 5.61 1.97 4.83
C LEU A 53 5.12 0.83 5.71
N LEU A 54 3.80 0.72 5.79
CA LEU A 54 3.08 -0.42 6.35
C LEU A 54 2.08 -0.93 5.30
N ILE A 55 2.08 -2.24 5.07
CA ILE A 55 1.08 -2.95 4.26
C ILE A 55 0.30 -3.85 5.19
N ASP A 56 -0.96 -3.52 5.41
CA ASP A 56 -1.88 -4.43 6.08
C ASP A 56 -2.47 -5.40 5.06
N LEU A 57 -2.34 -6.70 5.29
CA LEU A 57 -2.93 -7.74 4.44
C LEU A 57 -4.03 -8.48 5.19
N SER A 58 -5.25 -8.49 4.64
CA SER A 58 -6.35 -9.28 5.20
C SER A 58 -6.14 -10.77 4.88
N LEU A 59 -5.90 -11.60 5.89
CA LEU A 59 -5.76 -13.05 5.71
C LEU A 59 -7.03 -13.69 5.15
N PRO A 60 -8.26 -13.32 5.58
CA PRO A 60 -9.48 -13.81 4.94
C PRO A 60 -9.58 -13.45 3.45
N ALA A 61 -9.21 -12.21 3.06
CA ALA A 61 -9.22 -11.82 1.66
C ALA A 61 -8.14 -12.52 0.84
N LEU A 62 -6.93 -12.66 1.40
CA LEU A 62 -5.82 -13.38 0.78
C LEU A 62 -6.17 -14.86 0.58
N LYS A 63 -6.81 -15.50 1.55
CA LYS A 63 -7.31 -16.87 1.39
C LYS A 63 -8.29 -16.98 0.23
N ARG A 64 -9.25 -16.05 0.09
CA ARG A 64 -10.18 -16.04 -1.06
C ARG A 64 -9.46 -15.90 -2.40
N ARG A 65 -8.31 -15.22 -2.43
CA ARG A 65 -7.48 -15.10 -3.65
C ARG A 65 -6.76 -16.40 -3.97
N VAL A 66 -6.13 -17.02 -2.99
CA VAL A 66 -5.49 -18.34 -3.15
C VAL A 66 -6.50 -19.39 -3.59
N ASP A 67 -7.68 -19.42 -2.96
CA ASP A 67 -8.76 -20.34 -3.32
C ASP A 67 -9.31 -20.07 -4.74
N ALA A 68 -9.19 -18.84 -5.24
CA ALA A 68 -9.55 -18.45 -6.60
C ALA A 68 -8.46 -18.74 -7.65
N GLY A 69 -7.30 -19.26 -7.22
CA GLY A 69 -6.19 -19.64 -8.11
C GLY A 69 -5.09 -18.58 -8.25
N ASP A 70 -5.10 -17.50 -7.45
CA ASP A 70 -4.05 -16.49 -7.51
C ASP A 70 -2.70 -17.08 -7.10
N THR A 71 -1.68 -16.77 -7.89
CA THR A 71 -0.30 -17.18 -7.63
C THR A 71 0.41 -16.08 -6.82
N LEU A 72 0.55 -16.30 -5.50
CA LEU A 72 1.17 -15.30 -4.61
C LEU A 72 2.68 -15.13 -4.85
N GLN A 73 3.36 -16.24 -5.14
CA GLN A 73 4.78 -16.27 -5.47
C GLN A 73 4.95 -16.69 -6.92
N PRO A 74 5.77 -15.98 -7.72
CA PRO A 74 6.83 -15.06 -7.30
C PRO A 74 6.40 -13.57 -7.21
N ALA A 75 5.11 -13.26 -7.42
CA ALA A 75 4.62 -11.88 -7.51
C ALA A 75 5.00 -11.04 -6.28
N TRP A 76 4.83 -11.57 -5.08
CA TRP A 76 5.21 -10.92 -3.83
C TRP A 76 6.72 -10.65 -3.73
N GLY A 77 7.57 -11.64 -4.03
CA GLY A 77 9.03 -11.45 -3.99
C GLY A 77 9.49 -10.34 -4.94
N ARG A 78 9.00 -10.36 -6.18
CA ARG A 78 9.29 -9.31 -7.18
C ARG A 78 8.82 -7.94 -6.73
N PHE A 79 7.66 -7.86 -6.07
CA PHE A 79 7.16 -6.62 -5.50
C PHE A 79 8.11 -6.05 -4.43
N ILE A 80 8.57 -6.88 -3.47
CA ILE A 80 9.53 -6.44 -2.44
C ILE A 80 10.84 -5.95 -3.07
N GLU A 81 11.37 -6.68 -4.05
CA GLU A 81 12.59 -6.28 -4.78
C GLU A 81 12.45 -4.93 -5.47
N ARG A 82 11.30 -4.66 -6.13
CA ARG A 82 11.04 -3.36 -6.76
C ARG A 82 10.88 -2.26 -5.71
N THR A 83 10.20 -2.56 -4.61
CA THR A 83 9.98 -1.59 -3.53
C THR A 83 11.30 -1.16 -2.87
N ALA A 84 12.26 -2.08 -2.74
CA ALA A 84 13.58 -1.81 -2.19
C ALA A 84 14.39 -0.78 -3.02
N ARG A 85 14.08 -0.62 -4.31
CA ARG A 85 14.78 0.31 -5.22
C ARG A 85 14.38 1.77 -5.02
N TYR A 86 13.35 2.06 -4.22
CA TYR A 86 12.91 3.43 -3.95
C TYR A 86 13.80 4.18 -2.94
N GLY A 87 14.77 3.53 -2.30
CA GLY A 87 15.66 4.19 -1.33
C GLY A 87 14.98 4.53 -0.01
N LEU A 88 13.95 3.77 0.37
CA LEU A 88 13.25 3.92 1.64
C LEU A 88 14.22 3.68 2.83
N PRO A 89 14.05 4.39 3.95
CA PRO A 89 14.90 4.24 5.13
C PRO A 89 14.79 2.86 5.80
N ALA A 90 13.71 2.13 5.52
CA ALA A 90 13.49 0.76 6.00
C ALA A 90 12.64 -0.03 5.00
N ALA A 91 12.75 -1.35 5.05
CA ALA A 91 11.88 -2.24 4.27
C ALA A 91 10.40 -2.06 4.67
N PRO A 92 9.45 -2.25 3.73
CA PRO A 92 8.03 -2.20 4.04
C PRO A 92 7.67 -3.19 5.15
N ARG A 93 7.00 -2.69 6.20
CA ARG A 93 6.46 -3.58 7.23
C ARG A 93 5.17 -4.19 6.72
N VAL A 94 4.95 -5.47 7.03
CA VAL A 94 3.74 -6.18 6.62
C VAL A 94 3.06 -6.71 7.84
N ARG A 95 1.78 -6.36 8.01
CA ARG A 95 0.96 -6.79 9.13
C ARG A 95 -0.23 -7.59 8.62
N HIS A 96 -0.37 -8.80 9.15
CA HIS A 96 -1.47 -9.68 8.79
C HIS A 96 -2.69 -9.37 9.66
N LEU A 97 -3.81 -9.06 9.03
CA LEU A 97 -5.10 -8.81 9.68
C LEU A 97 -5.95 -10.08 9.64
N ARG A 98 -6.54 -10.42 10.79
CA ARG A 98 -7.44 -11.58 10.92
C ARG A 98 -8.89 -11.28 10.54
N ASN A 99 -9.22 -9.99 10.42
CA ASN A 99 -10.57 -9.54 10.12
C ASN A 99 -10.80 -9.48 8.59
N ALA A 100 -12.05 -9.68 8.19
CA ALA A 100 -12.46 -9.47 6.81
C ALA A 100 -12.38 -7.99 6.44
N GLY A 101 -12.00 -7.72 5.18
CA GLY A 101 -11.81 -6.38 4.65
C GLY A 101 -11.23 -6.42 3.23
N PRO A 102 -10.75 -5.27 2.72
CA PRO A 102 -9.96 -5.22 1.49
C PRO A 102 -8.74 -6.13 1.57
N LEU A 103 -8.26 -6.60 0.41
CA LEU A 103 -7.08 -7.47 0.34
C LEU A 103 -5.85 -6.84 0.98
N ALA A 104 -5.57 -5.58 0.63
CA ALA A 104 -4.42 -4.85 1.14
C ALA A 104 -4.80 -3.41 1.53
N THR A 105 -4.12 -2.87 2.53
CA THR A 105 -4.13 -1.43 2.83
C THR A 105 -2.70 -0.92 2.91
N LEU A 106 -2.36 0.06 2.08
CA LEU A 106 -1.10 0.76 2.13
C LEU A 106 -1.24 1.95 3.08
N VAL A 107 -0.36 2.00 4.08
CA VAL A 107 -0.24 3.11 5.02
C VAL A 107 1.15 3.73 4.86
N ILE A 108 1.18 5.01 4.54
CA ILE A 108 2.40 5.81 4.36
C ILE A 108 2.44 6.86 5.46
N ALA A 109 3.36 6.68 6.40
CA ALA A 109 3.68 7.69 7.40
C ALA A 109 4.91 8.48 6.96
N TYR A 110 4.93 9.78 7.18
CA TYR A 110 6.07 10.64 6.90
C TYR A 110 6.15 11.76 7.94
N ARG A 111 7.32 12.39 8.05
CA ARG A 111 7.55 13.55 8.92
C ARG A 111 7.70 14.80 8.06
N ASN A 112 6.93 15.85 8.37
CA ASN A 112 7.15 17.18 7.80
C ASN A 112 8.38 17.84 8.41
#